data_AF-A0A3P9CHI4-F1
#
_entry.id   AF-A0A3P9CHI4-F1
#
_cell.length_a   1.000
_cell.length_b   1.000
_cell.length_c   1.000
_cell.angle_alpha   90.00
_cell.angle_beta   90.00
_cell.angle_gamma   90.00
#
_symmetry.space_group_name_H-M   'P 1'
#
loop_
_entity.id
_entity.type
_entity.pdbx_description
1 polymer ?
#
loop_
_entity_poly.entity_id
_entity_poly.type
_entity_poly.pdbx_seq_one_letter_code
_entity_poly.pdbx_strand_id
1 'polypeptide(L)'
;MSNKEILWYLLKKKHINITLVNTVKIDNTALIKVEELSKNVGPQSMLSSNFDRKMYHYGTFPEGFSWGISSSAYQIEGGWNADGKGPSIWDTFTQTTNTIPDNANGNVACDSYNRLNEDLYMLRALRVKSYRFSLSWSRIFPDGTRKSLNQKGVDYYNRLIDGLIAHNIEPMVTLYHWDLPEALQKVNGWESAEMIDIFNDYCDFCFATFGDRVKFWITINQPQTIAWSGYGLGNMPPNVKDPGYGPYIVAHNLIKAHAKAYHTYDDKYRQSQGGLISIALNADWAEPKDVSVRREVVAADRAMQFQLGWFAHPIFKNGDYPDALKWQVGNKSEIQGLPQSRLPSFTEEEKNFIKGTADVFCVNHYTTKIVSHVTARLSPASYEYDWDFKEEEENDSPTTAIPNQKVVAWGLRRLLNWIKEEYGDPEIYITENGVATEAQTTWDDSARVFFYKAYIDEALKAYKVDGVTVKGYTATSLMDSFEWLNGYNVGFGLHHVDFSNPNRSRTPKYSAHFYYNIIKDNGFPLPDDEKQSLTKPSTTKNIKRLQMCLFVSRDQFPTRYSALRYWSQPA
;
A
#
# COMPACT_ATOMS: atom_id res chain seq x y z
N MET A 1 -35.50 18.82 16.60
CA MET A 1 -36.29 19.19 15.40
C MET A 1 -36.34 17.98 14.49
N SER A 2 -37.55 17.52 14.15
CA SER A 2 -37.73 16.34 13.31
C SER A 2 -37.46 16.66 11.83
N ASN A 3 -37.07 15.68 11.02
CA ASN A 3 -36.85 15.83 9.57
C ASN A 3 -38.08 16.39 8.82
N LYS A 4 -39.28 16.34 9.41
CA LYS A 4 -40.50 16.96 8.86
C LYS A 4 -40.55 18.47 9.04
N GLU A 5 -39.92 19.01 10.09
CA GLU A 5 -39.91 20.46 10.37
C GLU A 5 -38.89 21.19 9.47
N ILE A 6 -37.80 20.53 9.10
CA ILE A 6 -36.80 21.04 8.13
C ILE A 6 -37.39 21.10 6.72
N LEU A 7 -38.19 20.09 6.33
CA LEU A 7 -38.89 20.07 5.05
C LEU A 7 -39.95 21.19 4.96
N TRP A 8 -40.63 21.50 6.08
CA TRP A 8 -41.61 22.59 6.15
C TRP A 8 -40.98 23.99 6.07
N TYR A 9 -39.76 24.15 6.61
CA TYR A 9 -39.00 25.40 6.55
C TYR A 9 -38.45 25.71 5.14
N LEU A 10 -38.09 24.68 4.37
CA LEU A 10 -37.57 24.82 3.00
C LEU A 10 -38.68 25.07 1.95
N LEU A 11 -39.88 24.55 2.16
CA LEU A 11 -41.02 24.73 1.25
C LEU A 11 -41.67 26.12 1.35
N LYS A 12 -41.50 26.85 2.46
CA LYS A 12 -42.15 28.17 2.66
C LYS A 12 -41.40 29.35 2.02
N LYS A 13 -40.20 29.15 1.46
CA LYS A 13 -39.31 30.22 0.95
C LYS A 13 -39.14 30.31 -0.56
N LYS A 14 -39.83 29.48 -1.35
CA LYS A 14 -39.85 29.60 -2.82
C LYS A 14 -41.29 29.61 -3.33
N HIS A 15 -41.75 30.78 -3.78
CA HIS A 15 -42.94 30.90 -4.62
C HIS A 15 -42.70 30.21 -5.97
N ILE A 16 -42.94 28.89 -6.05
CA ILE A 16 -42.94 28.17 -7.33
C ILE A 16 -44.23 27.38 -7.44
N ASN A 17 -45.02 27.75 -8.46
CA ASN A 17 -46.25 27.10 -8.86
C ASN A 17 -46.00 25.66 -9.30
N ILE A 18 -46.82 24.75 -8.79
CA ILE A 18 -46.83 23.33 -9.13
C ILE A 18 -47.62 23.16 -10.43
N THR A 19 -46.95 22.83 -11.53
CA THR A 19 -47.55 21.98 -12.59
C THR A 19 -46.43 21.27 -13.34
N LEU A 20 -46.57 19.95 -13.53
CA LEU A 20 -45.62 18.98 -14.13
C LEU A 20 -44.56 18.41 -13.18
N VAL A 21 -45.01 17.62 -12.21
CA VAL A 21 -44.19 16.54 -11.62
C VAL A 21 -44.61 15.24 -12.28
N ASN A 22 -43.83 14.79 -13.26
CA ASN A 22 -43.70 13.37 -13.63
C ASN A 22 -42.42 13.23 -14.47
N THR A 23 -41.32 12.96 -13.74
CA THR A 23 -40.07 12.27 -14.11
C THR A 23 -38.84 12.97 -13.52
N VAL A 24 -38.64 12.79 -12.21
CA VAL A 24 -37.28 12.71 -11.65
C VAL A 24 -37.27 11.40 -10.86
N LYS A 25 -36.79 10.32 -11.50
CA LYS A 25 -36.41 9.11 -10.77
C LYS A 25 -35.15 9.49 -9.98
N ILE A 26 -35.32 9.76 -8.69
CA ILE A 26 -34.22 9.66 -7.73
C ILE A 26 -33.86 8.17 -7.72
N ASP A 27 -32.64 7.85 -8.15
CA ASP A 27 -32.17 6.49 -8.18
C ASP A 27 -31.86 6.01 -6.75
N ASN A 28 -32.88 5.46 -6.10
CA ASN A 28 -32.78 4.88 -4.76
C ASN A 28 -31.90 3.63 -4.72
N THR A 29 -31.38 3.12 -5.84
CA THR A 29 -30.54 1.92 -5.84
C THR A 29 -29.19 2.13 -5.17
N ALA A 30 -28.59 3.33 -5.25
CA ALA A 30 -27.35 3.65 -4.53
C ALA A 30 -27.57 3.72 -3.01
N LEU A 31 -28.69 4.30 -2.56
CA LEU A 31 -29.07 4.38 -1.14
C LEU A 31 -29.41 3.00 -0.55
N ILE A 32 -30.07 2.14 -1.34
CA ILE A 32 -30.37 0.76 -0.96
C ILE A 32 -29.09 -0.07 -0.89
N LYS A 33 -28.11 0.13 -1.79
CA LYS A 33 -26.81 -0.55 -1.74
C LYS A 33 -25.98 -0.21 -0.50
N VAL A 34 -25.98 1.05 -0.04
CA VAL A 34 -25.28 1.42 1.20
C VAL A 34 -26.02 0.83 2.41
N GLU A 35 -27.35 0.72 2.39
CA GLU A 35 -28.08 -0.01 3.42
C GLU A 35 -27.79 -1.52 3.37
N GLU A 36 -27.72 -2.14 2.20
CA GLU A 36 -27.40 -3.56 2.02
C GLU A 36 -25.95 -3.89 2.38
N LEU A 37 -24.96 -3.07 2.00
CA LEU A 37 -23.56 -3.21 2.44
C LEU A 37 -23.43 -3.01 3.96
N SER A 38 -24.17 -2.06 4.55
CA SER A 38 -24.21 -1.89 6.01
C SER A 38 -24.96 -3.00 6.76
N LYS A 39 -25.85 -3.74 6.07
CA LYS A 39 -26.61 -4.88 6.62
C LYS A 39 -25.90 -6.22 6.39
N ASN A 40 -25.14 -6.36 5.30
CA ASN A 40 -24.41 -7.57 4.91
C ASN A 40 -23.09 -7.72 5.66
N VAL A 41 -22.52 -6.63 6.19
CA VAL A 41 -21.63 -6.70 7.35
C VAL A 41 -22.49 -6.92 8.60
N GLY A 42 -23.04 -8.13 8.71
CA GLY A 42 -24.02 -8.46 9.73
C GLY A 42 -23.46 -8.30 11.15
N PRO A 43 -24.31 -8.03 12.16
CA PRO A 43 -23.91 -7.88 13.57
C PRO A 43 -23.23 -9.14 14.14
N GLN A 44 -23.35 -10.30 13.48
CA GLN A 44 -22.62 -11.51 13.88
C GLN A 44 -21.11 -11.47 13.58
N SER A 45 -20.66 -10.72 12.56
CA SER A 45 -19.21 -10.48 12.32
C SER A 45 -18.62 -9.44 13.29
N MET A 46 -19.48 -8.57 13.85
CA MET A 46 -19.07 -7.52 14.79
C MET A 46 -19.01 -7.99 16.25
N LEU A 47 -19.63 -9.12 16.59
CA LEU A 47 -19.74 -9.67 17.95
C LEU A 47 -18.62 -10.67 18.31
N SER A 48 -17.43 -10.52 17.74
CA SER A 48 -16.22 -11.09 18.33
C SER A 48 -15.92 -10.31 19.61
N SER A 49 -15.89 -10.97 20.76
CA SER A 49 -15.51 -10.30 22.01
C SER A 49 -14.12 -9.67 21.87
N ASN A 50 -13.80 -8.63 22.66
CA ASN A 50 -12.44 -8.08 22.74
C ASN A 50 -11.39 -9.16 23.06
N PHE A 51 -11.82 -10.29 23.64
CA PHE A 51 -11.01 -11.46 23.91
C PHE A 51 -10.70 -12.26 22.64
N ASP A 52 -11.71 -12.54 21.81
CA ASP A 52 -11.56 -13.28 20.55
C ASP A 52 -10.72 -12.51 19.52
N ARG A 53 -10.83 -11.16 19.50
CA ARG A 53 -9.98 -10.30 18.65
C ARG A 53 -8.51 -10.35 19.02
N LYS A 54 -8.20 -10.56 20.30
CA LYS A 54 -6.82 -10.67 20.82
C LYS A 54 -6.28 -12.09 20.76
N MET A 55 -7.10 -13.04 20.33
CA MET A 55 -6.73 -14.44 20.26
C MET A 55 -5.96 -14.72 18.97
N TYR A 56 -4.81 -15.34 19.13
CA TYR A 56 -3.93 -15.74 18.03
C TYR A 56 -4.53 -16.93 17.28
N HIS A 57 -4.55 -16.87 15.94
CA HIS A 57 -5.13 -17.93 15.11
C HIS A 57 -4.05 -18.84 14.56
N TYR A 58 -4.03 -20.09 15.03
CA TYR A 58 -3.16 -21.12 14.49
C TYR A 58 -3.73 -21.67 13.18
N GLY A 59 -2.90 -21.77 12.15
CA GLY A 59 -3.27 -22.28 10.85
C GLY A 59 -2.20 -21.99 9.80
N THR A 60 -2.39 -22.55 8.62
CA THR A 60 -1.53 -22.32 7.46
C THR A 60 -2.30 -21.64 6.34
N PHE A 61 -1.59 -20.83 5.57
CA PHE A 61 -2.06 -20.27 4.31
C PHE A 61 -2.26 -21.38 3.26
N PRO A 62 -2.94 -21.10 2.12
CA PRO A 62 -3.11 -22.10 1.08
C PRO A 62 -1.76 -22.60 0.55
N GLU A 63 -1.76 -23.79 -0.05
CA GLU A 63 -0.61 -24.24 -0.83
C GLU A 63 -0.39 -23.27 -2.01
N GLY A 64 0.87 -22.98 -2.31
CA GLY A 64 1.23 -21.99 -3.34
C GLY A 64 1.09 -20.53 -2.91
N PHE A 65 0.83 -20.24 -1.62
CA PHE A 65 0.80 -18.85 -1.13
C PHE A 65 2.13 -18.13 -1.39
N SER A 66 2.06 -16.95 -2.01
CA SER A 66 3.25 -16.19 -2.40
C SER A 66 3.76 -15.37 -1.22
N TRP A 67 4.82 -15.87 -0.58
CA TRP A 67 5.57 -15.13 0.43
C TRP A 67 6.66 -14.28 -0.22
N GLY A 68 6.49 -12.96 -0.17
CA GLY A 68 7.34 -12.01 -0.86
C GLY A 68 8.09 -11.06 0.07
N ILE A 69 9.08 -10.39 -0.47
CA ILE A 69 9.68 -9.22 0.17
C ILE A 69 9.93 -8.13 -0.87
N SER A 70 9.87 -6.86 -0.46
CA SER A 70 9.92 -5.74 -1.39
C SER A 70 11.16 -4.85 -1.25
N SER A 71 11.46 -4.13 -2.32
CA SER A 71 12.27 -2.92 -2.36
C SER A 71 11.85 -2.02 -3.53
N SER A 72 12.44 -0.83 -3.64
CA SER A 72 12.25 0.05 -4.80
C SER A 72 13.57 0.67 -5.27
N ALA A 73 13.63 1.02 -6.56
CA ALA A 73 14.87 1.37 -7.25
C ALA A 73 15.59 2.55 -6.59
N TYR A 74 14.93 3.70 -6.43
CA TYR A 74 15.56 4.87 -5.83
C TYR A 74 15.98 4.64 -4.37
N GLN A 75 15.25 3.79 -3.65
CA GLN A 75 15.52 3.53 -2.23
C GLN A 75 16.77 2.67 -2.01
N ILE A 76 17.10 1.74 -2.93
CA ILE A 76 18.18 0.76 -2.72
C ILE A 76 19.32 0.80 -3.74
N GLU A 77 19.07 1.19 -5.00
CA GLU A 77 20.03 0.96 -6.07
C GLU A 77 21.31 1.79 -5.92
N GLY A 78 21.18 3.10 -5.65
CA GLY A 78 22.28 4.03 -5.80
C GLY A 78 22.74 4.16 -7.26
N GLY A 79 24.00 4.54 -7.47
CA GLY A 79 24.58 4.71 -8.80
C GLY A 79 23.76 5.67 -9.66
N TRP A 80 23.36 6.81 -9.06
CA TRP A 80 22.34 7.70 -9.61
C TRP A 80 22.70 8.31 -10.97
N ASN A 81 23.98 8.47 -11.24
CA ASN A 81 24.57 8.96 -12.50
C ASN A 81 25.56 7.95 -13.12
N ALA A 82 25.51 6.69 -12.68
CA ALA A 82 26.38 5.64 -13.19
C ALA A 82 25.91 5.14 -14.57
N ASP A 83 26.87 4.74 -15.41
CA ASP A 83 26.63 4.07 -16.69
C ASP A 83 25.59 4.73 -17.60
N GLY A 84 25.55 6.07 -17.59
CA GLY A 84 24.64 6.85 -18.45
C GLY A 84 23.19 6.94 -17.95
N LYS A 85 22.88 6.52 -16.71
CA LYS A 85 21.57 6.78 -16.09
C LYS A 85 21.27 8.30 -16.09
N GLY A 86 20.05 8.66 -16.49
CA GLY A 86 19.54 10.02 -16.38
C GLY A 86 19.06 10.36 -14.97
N PRO A 87 18.96 11.66 -14.61
CA PRO A 87 18.38 12.06 -13.34
C PRO A 87 16.88 11.75 -13.30
N SER A 88 16.41 11.27 -12.16
CA SER A 88 15.00 11.19 -11.79
C SER A 88 14.58 12.45 -11.03
N ILE A 89 13.27 12.64 -10.84
CA ILE A 89 12.72 13.72 -10.02
C ILE A 89 13.24 13.70 -8.58
N TRP A 90 13.57 12.52 -8.03
CA TRP A 90 14.17 12.42 -6.70
C TRP A 90 15.63 12.84 -6.68
N ASP A 91 16.40 12.55 -7.73
CA ASP A 91 17.78 13.00 -7.86
C ASP A 91 17.81 14.54 -7.81
N THR A 92 16.97 15.19 -8.61
CA THR A 92 16.83 16.65 -8.63
C THR A 92 16.36 17.19 -7.28
N PHE A 93 15.32 16.59 -6.69
CA PHE A 93 14.76 17.06 -5.43
C PHE A 93 15.77 17.03 -4.30
N THR A 94 16.42 15.88 -4.08
CA THR A 94 17.37 15.71 -2.96
C THR A 94 18.63 16.56 -3.10
N GLN A 95 18.98 17.00 -4.31
CA GLN A 95 20.12 17.88 -4.58
C GLN A 95 19.77 19.37 -4.51
N THR A 96 18.49 19.73 -4.59
CA THR A 96 18.04 21.13 -4.66
C THR A 96 17.29 21.60 -3.41
N THR A 97 16.83 20.67 -2.57
CA THR A 97 16.12 20.97 -1.32
C THR A 97 16.97 20.66 -0.09
N ASN A 98 16.70 21.38 1.00
CA ASN A 98 17.21 21.05 2.34
C ASN A 98 16.10 20.54 3.27
N THR A 99 14.99 20.05 2.70
CA THR A 99 13.81 19.58 3.47
C THR A 99 13.96 18.15 3.99
N ILE A 100 14.87 17.37 3.43
CA ILE A 100 15.14 16.01 3.90
C ILE A 100 16.12 16.10 5.06
N PRO A 101 15.88 15.39 6.19
CA PRO A 101 16.81 15.37 7.31
C PRO A 101 18.24 15.04 6.89
N ASP A 102 19.20 15.75 7.49
CA ASP A 102 20.63 15.62 7.23
C ASP A 102 21.04 15.83 5.76
N ASN A 103 20.18 16.46 4.95
CA ASN A 103 20.32 16.58 3.49
C ASN A 103 20.60 15.23 2.82
N ALA A 104 19.98 14.17 3.36
CA ALA A 104 20.13 12.83 2.85
C ALA A 104 19.63 12.72 1.39
N ASN A 105 20.29 11.86 0.61
CA ASN A 105 19.95 11.59 -0.79
C ASN A 105 20.12 10.09 -1.11
N GLY A 106 19.58 9.67 -2.26
CA GLY A 106 19.64 8.29 -2.77
C GLY A 106 20.86 8.01 -3.66
N ASN A 107 21.87 8.89 -3.70
CA ASN A 107 22.97 8.78 -4.67
C ASN A 107 23.72 7.45 -4.59
N VAL A 108 23.94 6.98 -3.36
CA VAL A 108 24.55 5.67 -3.05
C VAL A 108 23.51 4.71 -2.48
N ALA A 109 22.62 5.18 -1.58
CA ALA A 109 21.62 4.34 -0.93
C ALA A 109 22.22 3.04 -0.35
N CYS A 110 21.64 1.88 -0.65
CA CYS A 110 22.15 0.57 -0.27
C CYS A 110 23.25 0.06 -1.22
N ASP A 111 23.50 0.75 -2.33
CA ASP A 111 24.46 0.37 -3.37
C ASP A 111 24.12 -0.98 -4.06
N SER A 112 22.83 -1.32 -4.13
CA SER A 112 22.35 -2.57 -4.75
C SER A 112 22.69 -2.68 -6.23
N TYR A 113 22.93 -1.56 -6.93
CA TYR A 113 23.44 -1.56 -8.30
C TYR A 113 24.77 -2.30 -8.45
N ASN A 114 25.63 -2.19 -7.43
CA ASN A 114 26.96 -2.82 -7.40
C ASN A 114 27.00 -4.07 -6.49
N ARG A 115 26.00 -4.26 -5.62
CA ARG A 115 25.96 -5.29 -4.55
C ARG A 115 24.84 -6.30 -4.71
N LEU A 116 24.56 -6.64 -5.96
CA LEU A 116 23.49 -7.56 -6.33
C LEU A 116 23.66 -8.95 -5.68
N ASN A 117 24.90 -9.44 -5.56
CA ASN A 117 25.17 -10.77 -5.02
C ASN A 117 24.80 -10.87 -3.54
N GLU A 118 25.06 -9.82 -2.77
CA GLU A 118 24.67 -9.73 -1.37
C GLU A 118 23.14 -9.72 -1.21
N ASP A 119 22.44 -9.01 -2.08
CA ASP A 119 20.98 -8.93 -2.06
C ASP A 119 20.33 -10.29 -2.42
N LEU A 120 20.83 -10.96 -3.46
CA LEU A 120 20.42 -12.32 -3.83
C LEU A 120 20.70 -13.33 -2.71
N TYR A 121 21.82 -13.18 -1.99
CA TYR A 121 22.14 -14.02 -0.84
C TYR A 121 21.10 -13.86 0.28
N MET A 122 20.74 -12.62 0.63
CA MET A 122 19.73 -12.35 1.66
C MET A 122 18.35 -12.91 1.28
N LEU A 123 17.93 -12.73 0.03
CA LEU A 123 16.67 -13.26 -0.49
C LEU A 123 16.61 -14.79 -0.38
N ARG A 124 17.67 -15.47 -0.82
CA ARG A 124 17.80 -16.92 -0.69
C ARG A 124 17.82 -17.37 0.77
N ALA A 125 18.51 -16.64 1.65
CA ALA A 125 18.60 -16.95 3.06
C ALA A 125 17.23 -16.86 3.76
N LEU A 126 16.40 -15.89 3.38
CA LEU A 126 15.01 -15.75 3.85
C LEU A 126 14.08 -16.82 3.29
N ARG A 127 14.44 -17.50 2.19
CA ARG A 127 13.62 -18.47 1.45
C ARG A 127 12.30 -17.91 0.92
N VAL A 128 12.27 -16.61 0.61
CA VAL A 128 11.11 -15.98 -0.04
C VAL A 128 10.79 -16.67 -1.36
N LYS A 129 9.50 -16.69 -1.70
CA LYS A 129 9.00 -17.25 -2.97
C LYS A 129 9.01 -16.22 -4.07
N SER A 130 8.76 -14.95 -3.72
CA SER A 130 8.80 -13.85 -4.65
C SER A 130 9.65 -12.70 -4.13
N TYR A 131 10.20 -11.92 -5.04
CA TYR A 131 10.87 -10.67 -4.73
C TYR A 131 10.25 -9.55 -5.56
N ARG A 132 9.68 -8.57 -4.86
CA ARG A 132 9.09 -7.39 -5.48
C ARG A 132 10.13 -6.28 -5.56
N PHE A 133 10.50 -5.87 -6.75
CA PHE A 133 11.40 -4.73 -6.97
C PHE A 133 10.86 -3.83 -8.06
N SER A 134 11.35 -2.59 -8.14
CA SER A 134 10.99 -1.69 -9.24
C SER A 134 12.13 -1.50 -10.23
N LEU A 135 11.76 -1.21 -11.47
CA LEU A 135 12.68 -0.76 -12.50
C LEU A 135 12.81 0.77 -12.42
N SER A 136 14.03 1.28 -12.53
CA SER A 136 14.25 2.71 -12.67
C SER A 136 14.09 3.12 -14.12
N TRP A 137 13.01 3.86 -14.39
CA TRP A 137 12.72 4.36 -15.74
C TRP A 137 13.90 5.20 -16.25
N SER A 138 14.42 6.12 -15.44
CA SER A 138 15.58 6.96 -15.81
C SER A 138 16.89 6.18 -16.02
N ARG A 139 16.99 4.94 -15.51
CA ARG A 139 18.15 4.07 -15.77
C ARG A 139 18.03 3.35 -17.11
N ILE A 140 16.82 2.93 -17.49
CA ILE A 140 16.55 2.27 -18.77
C ILE A 140 16.48 3.30 -19.91
N PHE A 141 15.77 4.40 -19.69
CA PHE A 141 15.62 5.54 -20.59
C PHE A 141 15.99 6.84 -19.86
N PRO A 142 17.26 7.29 -19.95
CA PRO A 142 17.76 8.53 -19.36
C PRO A 142 16.94 9.79 -19.64
N ASP A 143 16.37 9.94 -20.85
CA ASP A 143 15.46 11.04 -21.18
C ASP A 143 13.97 10.66 -21.06
N GLY A 144 13.68 9.44 -20.63
CA GLY A 144 12.35 8.85 -20.50
C GLY A 144 11.78 8.21 -21.76
N THR A 145 12.45 8.34 -22.91
CA THR A 145 11.99 7.80 -24.19
C THR A 145 12.89 6.67 -24.70
N ARG A 146 12.36 5.80 -25.56
CA ARG A 146 13.12 4.69 -26.17
C ARG A 146 14.40 5.11 -26.88
N LYS A 147 14.47 6.36 -27.35
CA LYS A 147 15.63 6.90 -28.08
C LYS A 147 16.88 6.97 -27.21
N SER A 148 16.72 7.08 -25.88
CA SER A 148 17.83 7.16 -24.95
C SER A 148 18.25 5.81 -24.36
N LEU A 149 17.74 4.67 -24.89
CA LEU A 149 18.01 3.33 -24.37
C LEU A 149 19.43 3.15 -23.82
N ASN A 150 19.51 2.89 -22.53
CA ASN A 150 20.74 2.57 -21.84
C ASN A 150 20.84 1.06 -21.61
N GLN A 151 21.66 0.41 -22.44
CA GLN A 151 21.86 -1.04 -22.37
C GLN A 151 22.44 -1.49 -21.01
N LYS A 152 23.27 -0.67 -20.34
CA LYS A 152 23.83 -1.02 -19.02
C LYS A 152 22.76 -1.11 -17.93
N GLY A 153 21.75 -0.24 -18.01
CA GLY A 153 20.57 -0.33 -17.16
C GLY A 153 19.81 -1.62 -17.38
N VAL A 154 19.59 -2.00 -18.64
CA VAL A 154 18.94 -3.27 -19.02
C VAL A 154 19.74 -4.48 -18.53
N ASP A 155 21.06 -4.47 -18.70
CA ASP A 155 21.95 -5.55 -18.28
C ASP A 155 21.94 -5.74 -16.76
N TYR A 156 21.81 -4.66 -15.97
CA TYR A 156 21.64 -4.75 -14.53
C TYR A 156 20.36 -5.51 -14.15
N TYR A 157 19.21 -5.13 -14.74
CA TYR A 157 17.95 -5.80 -14.42
C TYR A 157 17.90 -7.25 -14.93
N ASN A 158 18.51 -7.55 -16.09
CA ASN A 158 18.67 -8.93 -16.54
C ASN A 158 19.49 -9.75 -15.53
N ARG A 159 20.62 -9.25 -15.04
CA ARG A 159 21.41 -9.95 -14.00
C ARG A 159 20.62 -10.18 -12.72
N LEU A 160 19.83 -9.21 -12.28
CA LEU A 160 18.96 -9.36 -11.11
C LEU A 160 17.91 -10.45 -11.35
N ILE A 161 17.17 -10.36 -12.46
CA ILE A 161 16.12 -11.33 -12.81
C ILE A 161 16.69 -12.73 -12.97
N ASP A 162 17.80 -12.88 -13.70
CA ASP A 162 18.48 -14.17 -13.88
C ASP A 162 18.95 -14.75 -12.54
N GLY A 163 19.49 -13.90 -11.66
CA GLY A 163 19.89 -14.29 -10.31
C GLY A 163 18.72 -14.79 -9.45
N LEU A 164 17.55 -14.14 -9.54
CA LEU A 164 16.33 -14.56 -8.85
C LEU A 164 15.84 -15.90 -9.37
N ILE A 165 15.74 -16.06 -10.69
CA ILE A 165 15.30 -17.31 -11.32
C ILE A 165 16.26 -18.46 -10.99
N ALA A 166 17.57 -18.22 -11.00
CA ALA A 166 18.58 -19.22 -10.61
C ALA A 166 18.46 -19.66 -9.13
N HIS A 167 17.74 -18.91 -8.30
CA HIS A 167 17.44 -19.24 -6.91
C HIS A 167 15.97 -19.64 -6.67
N ASN A 168 15.20 -19.87 -7.73
CA ASN A 168 13.77 -20.19 -7.69
C ASN A 168 12.95 -19.14 -6.92
N ILE A 169 13.30 -17.86 -7.12
CA ILE A 169 12.57 -16.71 -6.57
C ILE A 169 11.87 -16.04 -7.74
N GLU A 170 10.55 -15.91 -7.66
CA GLU A 170 9.74 -15.30 -8.72
C GLU A 170 9.87 -13.77 -8.68
N PRO A 171 10.28 -13.13 -9.78
CA PRO A 171 10.33 -11.67 -9.85
C PRO A 171 8.92 -11.08 -9.99
N MET A 172 8.57 -10.19 -9.06
CA MET A 172 7.39 -9.33 -9.14
C MET A 172 7.86 -7.90 -9.46
N VAL A 173 7.67 -7.45 -10.69
CA VAL A 173 8.30 -6.23 -11.18
C VAL A 173 7.33 -5.06 -11.16
N THR A 174 7.70 -3.99 -10.46
CA THR A 174 7.01 -2.70 -10.50
C THR A 174 7.63 -1.80 -11.57
N LEU A 175 6.85 -1.37 -12.56
CA LEU A 175 7.35 -0.57 -13.68
C LEU A 175 7.64 0.88 -13.26
N TYR A 176 6.76 1.47 -12.44
CA TYR A 176 6.91 2.83 -11.94
C TYR A 176 6.72 2.92 -10.43
N HIS A 177 7.78 3.35 -9.74
CA HIS A 177 7.81 3.53 -8.29
C HIS A 177 8.39 4.91 -7.95
N TRP A 178 7.65 5.96 -8.36
CA TRP A 178 7.86 7.37 -7.97
C TRP A 178 9.14 8.02 -8.51
N ASP A 179 9.83 7.39 -9.46
CA ASP A 179 11.16 7.78 -9.93
C ASP A 179 11.15 8.24 -11.39
N LEU A 180 10.22 9.15 -11.71
CA LEU A 180 10.02 9.68 -13.06
C LEU A 180 11.34 10.31 -13.57
N PRO A 181 11.74 10.07 -14.83
CA PRO A 181 12.85 10.79 -15.44
C PRO A 181 12.60 12.31 -15.39
N GLU A 182 13.59 13.06 -14.91
CA GLU A 182 13.52 14.52 -14.78
C GLU A 182 13.21 15.20 -16.12
N ALA A 183 13.71 14.63 -17.22
CA ALA A 183 13.44 15.13 -18.57
C ALA A 183 11.94 15.14 -18.91
N LEU A 184 11.17 14.14 -18.46
CA LEU A 184 9.72 14.08 -18.65
C LEU A 184 8.99 15.06 -17.74
N GLN A 185 9.46 15.25 -16.50
CA GLN A 185 8.87 16.24 -15.60
C GLN A 185 9.03 17.67 -16.13
N LYS A 186 10.14 17.98 -16.80
CA LYS A 186 10.36 19.29 -17.46
C LYS A 186 9.38 19.59 -18.59
N VAL A 187 8.69 18.58 -19.11
CA VAL A 187 7.61 18.70 -20.09
C VAL A 187 6.25 18.34 -19.46
N ASN A 188 6.03 18.82 -18.24
CA ASN A 188 4.81 18.72 -17.42
C ASN A 188 4.51 17.36 -16.79
N GLY A 189 5.34 16.33 -17.01
CA GLY A 189 5.19 15.02 -16.36
C GLY A 189 3.75 14.50 -16.42
N TRP A 190 3.23 13.98 -15.30
CA TRP A 190 1.91 13.36 -15.25
C TRP A 190 0.72 14.31 -15.44
N GLU A 191 0.92 15.63 -15.45
CA GLU A 191 -0.14 16.57 -15.86
C GLU A 191 -0.41 16.49 -17.37
N SER A 192 0.59 16.07 -18.16
CA SER A 192 0.45 15.88 -19.60
C SER A 192 -0.24 14.56 -19.93
N ALA A 193 -1.27 14.60 -20.77
CA ALA A 193 -1.92 13.39 -21.30
C ALA A 193 -0.97 12.57 -22.21
N GLU A 194 0.09 13.17 -22.76
CA GLU A 194 1.11 12.45 -23.55
C GLU A 194 1.85 11.39 -22.72
N MET A 195 1.88 11.53 -21.40
CA MET A 195 2.46 10.53 -20.51
C MET A 195 1.78 9.16 -20.60
N ILE A 196 0.52 9.10 -21.02
CA ILE A 196 -0.18 7.83 -21.23
C ILE A 196 0.56 6.99 -22.28
N ASP A 197 0.99 7.63 -23.37
CA ASP A 197 1.67 6.97 -24.48
C ASP A 197 3.15 6.73 -24.17
N ILE A 198 3.82 7.72 -23.57
CA ILE A 198 5.22 7.63 -23.18
C ILE A 198 5.43 6.51 -22.15
N PHE A 199 4.55 6.42 -21.15
CA PHE A 199 4.59 5.33 -20.17
C PHE A 199 4.29 3.97 -20.80
N ASN A 200 3.33 3.91 -21.72
CA ASN A 200 3.01 2.67 -22.42
C ASN A 200 4.19 2.17 -23.27
N ASP A 201 4.90 3.08 -23.97
CA ASP A 201 6.08 2.71 -24.75
C ASP A 201 7.22 2.15 -23.87
N TYR A 202 7.35 2.68 -22.66
CA TYR A 202 8.25 2.14 -21.64
C TYR A 202 7.79 0.76 -21.14
N CYS A 203 6.51 0.59 -20.80
CA CYS A 203 5.95 -0.69 -20.38
C CYS A 203 6.11 -1.76 -21.47
N ASP A 204 5.78 -1.45 -22.72
CA ASP A 204 5.93 -2.33 -23.88
C ASP A 204 7.38 -2.80 -24.05
N PHE A 205 8.36 -1.92 -23.81
CA PHE A 205 9.77 -2.29 -23.84
C PHE A 205 10.12 -3.26 -22.71
N CYS A 206 9.68 -2.98 -21.48
CA CYS A 206 9.92 -3.84 -20.33
C CYS A 206 9.29 -5.22 -20.50
N PHE A 207 8.06 -5.30 -21.02
CA PHE A 207 7.38 -6.57 -21.30
C PHE A 207 8.12 -7.39 -22.35
N ALA A 208 8.56 -6.75 -23.44
CA ALA A 208 9.34 -7.42 -24.48
C ALA A 208 10.70 -7.92 -23.97
N THR A 209 11.35 -7.15 -23.09
CA THR A 209 12.73 -7.39 -22.68
C THR A 209 12.84 -8.40 -21.54
N PHE A 210 11.91 -8.37 -20.59
CA PHE A 210 12.01 -9.16 -19.35
C PHE A 210 10.86 -10.15 -19.15
N GLY A 211 9.77 -10.03 -19.91
CA GLY A 211 8.55 -10.83 -19.71
C GLY A 211 8.66 -12.31 -20.10
N ASP A 212 9.76 -12.71 -20.72
CA ASP A 212 10.12 -14.11 -20.89
C ASP A 212 10.29 -14.81 -19.52
N ARG A 213 10.86 -14.10 -18.54
CA ARG A 213 11.10 -14.57 -17.16
C ARG A 213 10.17 -13.95 -16.11
N VAL A 214 9.74 -12.69 -16.30
CA VAL A 214 8.87 -11.99 -15.36
C VAL A 214 7.39 -12.31 -15.62
N LYS A 215 6.72 -12.84 -14.59
CA LYS A 215 5.32 -13.30 -14.68
C LYS A 215 4.36 -12.53 -13.78
N PHE A 216 4.82 -11.52 -13.07
CA PHE A 216 3.95 -10.66 -12.27
C PHE A 216 4.40 -9.21 -12.41
N TRP A 217 3.58 -8.41 -13.08
CA TRP A 217 3.79 -7.00 -13.34
C TRP A 217 2.89 -6.13 -12.46
N ILE A 218 3.47 -5.09 -11.88
CA ILE A 218 2.76 -3.99 -11.25
C ILE A 218 3.08 -2.74 -12.06
N THR A 219 2.08 -2.09 -12.66
CA THR A 219 2.34 -0.91 -13.49
C THR A 219 2.82 0.26 -12.64
N ILE A 220 2.03 0.65 -11.64
CA ILE A 220 2.23 1.86 -10.85
C ILE A 220 2.09 1.51 -9.37
N ASN A 221 3.04 1.96 -8.55
CA ASN A 221 2.94 1.88 -7.10
C ASN A 221 2.26 3.13 -6.52
N GLN A 222 1.19 2.94 -5.75
CA GLN A 222 0.52 3.97 -4.93
C GLN A 222 0.22 5.26 -5.72
N PRO A 223 -0.64 5.20 -6.75
CA PRO A 223 -0.95 6.35 -7.60
C PRO A 223 -1.56 7.54 -6.83
N GLN A 224 -2.21 7.29 -5.68
CA GLN A 224 -2.72 8.34 -4.81
C GLN A 224 -1.59 9.20 -4.23
N THR A 225 -0.48 8.59 -3.81
CA THR A 225 0.70 9.32 -3.32
C THR A 225 1.29 10.20 -4.41
N ILE A 226 1.39 9.68 -5.64
CA ILE A 226 1.89 10.44 -6.79
C ILE A 226 1.00 11.67 -7.04
N ALA A 227 -0.32 11.47 -7.16
CA ALA A 227 -1.27 12.53 -7.44
C ALA A 227 -1.34 13.57 -6.31
N TRP A 228 -1.44 13.13 -5.06
CA TRP A 228 -1.68 14.03 -3.94
C TRP A 228 -0.39 14.63 -3.36
N SER A 229 0.59 13.81 -3.00
CA SER A 229 1.84 14.30 -2.39
C SER A 229 2.78 14.95 -3.41
N GLY A 230 2.78 14.46 -4.65
CA GLY A 230 3.60 15.03 -5.74
C GLY A 230 3.02 16.29 -6.37
N TYR A 231 1.73 16.28 -6.74
CA TYR A 231 1.10 17.34 -7.54
C TYR A 231 0.06 18.20 -6.79
N GLY A 232 -0.39 17.78 -5.62
CA GLY A 232 -1.31 18.57 -4.78
C GLY A 232 -0.60 19.35 -3.68
N LEU A 233 -0.04 18.62 -2.71
CA LEU A 233 0.70 19.19 -1.58
C LEU A 233 2.09 19.71 -1.97
N GLY A 234 2.70 19.09 -2.98
CA GLY A 234 4.07 19.37 -3.41
C GLY A 234 5.12 19.08 -2.32
N ASN A 235 4.83 18.18 -1.38
CA ASN A 235 5.78 17.77 -0.35
C ASN A 235 6.74 16.67 -0.83
N MET A 236 6.35 15.91 -1.86
CA MET A 236 7.19 14.97 -2.58
C MET A 236 7.48 15.50 -4.00
N PRO A 237 8.53 14.99 -4.68
CA PRO A 237 8.77 15.32 -6.08
C PRO A 237 7.53 15.02 -6.92
N PRO A 238 7.17 15.88 -7.89
CA PRO A 238 7.94 17.03 -8.41
C PRO A 238 7.71 18.38 -7.71
N ASN A 239 7.18 18.40 -6.48
CA ASN A 239 6.87 19.61 -5.70
C ASN A 239 5.87 20.57 -6.35
N VAL A 240 4.96 20.04 -7.16
CA VAL A 240 3.87 20.85 -7.72
C VAL A 240 2.83 21.08 -6.63
N LYS A 241 2.46 22.35 -6.43
CA LYS A 241 1.54 22.80 -5.37
C LYS A 241 0.24 23.29 -5.99
N ASP A 242 -0.53 22.36 -6.55
CA ASP A 242 -1.87 22.64 -7.06
C ASP A 242 -2.89 21.69 -6.42
N PRO A 243 -3.28 21.92 -5.16
CA PRO A 243 -4.16 21.00 -4.45
C PRO A 243 -5.57 20.92 -5.05
N GLY A 244 -5.97 21.90 -5.88
CA GLY A 244 -7.32 22.04 -6.39
C GLY A 244 -7.60 21.24 -7.67
N TYR A 245 -6.63 21.15 -8.58
CA TYR A 245 -6.79 20.53 -9.91
C TYR A 245 -5.75 19.45 -10.20
N GLY A 246 -4.46 19.71 -9.94
CA GLY A 246 -3.33 18.81 -10.18
C GLY A 246 -3.60 17.34 -9.83
N PRO A 247 -4.01 16.99 -8.59
CA PRO A 247 -4.30 15.61 -8.19
C PRO A 247 -5.33 14.91 -9.08
N TYR A 248 -6.38 15.62 -9.50
CA TYR A 248 -7.44 15.04 -10.32
C TYR A 248 -7.00 14.82 -11.77
N ILE A 249 -6.22 15.74 -12.33
CA ILE A 249 -5.64 15.60 -13.67
C ILE A 249 -4.65 14.44 -13.70
N VAL A 250 -3.74 14.40 -12.72
CA VAL A 250 -2.71 13.36 -12.62
C VAL A 250 -3.33 11.99 -12.38
N ALA A 251 -4.30 11.86 -11.46
CA ALA A 251 -4.98 10.59 -11.23
C ALA A 251 -5.68 10.07 -12.50
N HIS A 252 -6.34 10.96 -13.24
CA HIS A 252 -7.00 10.62 -14.50
C HIS A 252 -6.01 10.07 -15.54
N ASN A 253 -4.84 10.71 -15.69
CA ASN A 253 -3.80 10.24 -16.59
C ASN A 253 -3.16 8.93 -16.12
N LEU A 254 -2.90 8.76 -14.82
CA LEU A 254 -2.34 7.52 -14.25
C LEU A 254 -3.25 6.31 -14.48
N ILE A 255 -4.56 6.46 -14.30
CA ILE A 255 -5.55 5.39 -14.55
C ILE A 255 -5.53 4.98 -16.03
N LYS A 256 -5.55 5.96 -16.94
CA LYS A 256 -5.51 5.71 -18.40
C LYS A 256 -4.18 5.07 -18.83
N ALA A 257 -3.07 5.51 -18.25
CA ALA A 257 -1.74 4.96 -18.50
C ALA A 257 -1.63 3.50 -18.04
N HIS A 258 -2.18 3.17 -16.86
CA HIS A 258 -2.29 1.79 -16.39
C HIS A 258 -3.15 0.94 -17.34
N ALA A 259 -4.35 1.40 -17.71
CA ALA A 259 -5.23 0.68 -18.62
C ALA A 259 -4.55 0.41 -19.98
N LYS A 260 -3.85 1.41 -20.53
CA LYS A 260 -3.14 1.25 -21.80
C LYS A 260 -2.00 0.22 -21.71
N ALA A 261 -1.23 0.25 -20.61
CA ALA A 261 -0.18 -0.74 -20.36
C ALA A 261 -0.74 -2.16 -20.18
N TYR A 262 -1.90 -2.29 -19.51
CA TYR A 262 -2.61 -3.56 -19.38
C TYR A 262 -2.99 -4.14 -20.74
N HIS A 263 -3.68 -3.37 -21.59
CA HIS A 263 -4.08 -3.83 -22.93
C HIS A 263 -2.88 -4.16 -23.80
N THR A 264 -1.80 -3.37 -23.72
CA THR A 264 -0.55 -3.71 -24.41
C THR A 264 0.02 -5.06 -23.96
N TYR A 265 -0.05 -5.39 -22.65
CA TYR A 265 0.35 -6.69 -22.15
C TYR A 265 -0.59 -7.81 -22.64
N ASP A 266 -1.90 -7.60 -22.52
CA ASP A 266 -2.94 -8.55 -22.90
C ASP A 266 -2.85 -8.92 -24.39
N ASP A 267 -2.79 -7.92 -25.25
CA ASP A 267 -2.83 -8.07 -26.71
C ASP A 267 -1.54 -8.67 -27.28
N LYS A 268 -0.38 -8.28 -26.76
CA LYS A 268 0.92 -8.62 -27.38
C LYS A 268 1.65 -9.75 -26.67
N TYR A 269 1.52 -9.87 -25.35
CA TYR A 269 2.46 -10.65 -24.54
C TYR A 269 1.78 -11.77 -23.75
N ARG A 270 0.54 -11.60 -23.28
CA ARG A 270 -0.11 -12.57 -22.37
C ARG A 270 -0.15 -13.98 -22.94
N GLN A 271 -0.46 -14.14 -24.23
CA GLN A 271 -0.52 -15.46 -24.85
C GLN A 271 0.83 -16.21 -24.83
N SER A 272 1.95 -15.49 -25.02
CA SER A 272 3.29 -16.11 -25.09
C SER A 272 3.99 -16.16 -23.73
N GLN A 273 3.69 -15.22 -22.84
CA GLN A 273 4.38 -15.06 -21.56
C GLN A 273 3.60 -15.63 -20.38
N GLY A 274 2.25 -15.62 -20.40
CA GLY A 274 1.39 -16.19 -19.37
C GLY A 274 1.48 -15.52 -17.99
N GLY A 275 1.89 -14.26 -17.91
CA GLY A 275 2.01 -13.51 -16.65
C GLY A 275 0.73 -12.78 -16.24
N LEU A 276 0.77 -12.24 -15.02
CA LEU A 276 -0.23 -11.37 -14.41
C LEU A 276 0.22 -9.91 -14.50
N ILE A 277 -0.73 -8.99 -14.61
CA ILE A 277 -0.53 -7.55 -14.57
C ILE A 277 -1.60 -6.89 -13.70
N SER A 278 -1.16 -5.98 -12.82
CA SER A 278 -2.03 -5.22 -11.92
C SER A 278 -1.40 -3.85 -11.57
N ILE A 279 -2.02 -3.14 -10.63
CA ILE A 279 -1.59 -1.87 -10.04
C ILE A 279 -1.60 -2.01 -8.51
N ALA A 280 -0.59 -1.47 -7.82
CA ALA A 280 -0.52 -1.55 -6.36
C ALA A 280 -1.14 -0.30 -5.73
N LEU A 281 -2.23 -0.46 -4.99
CA LEU A 281 -3.00 0.64 -4.42
C LEU A 281 -2.74 0.77 -2.91
N ASN A 282 -2.43 1.97 -2.43
CA ASN A 282 -2.36 2.24 -0.99
C ASN A 282 -3.75 2.41 -0.40
N ALA A 283 -3.96 1.79 0.76
CA ALA A 283 -5.17 1.97 1.53
C ALA A 283 -4.88 1.86 3.03
N ASP A 284 -5.22 2.93 3.76
CA ASP A 284 -5.44 2.83 5.19
C ASP A 284 -6.87 2.34 5.42
N TRP A 285 -7.10 1.57 6.47
CA TRP A 285 -8.47 1.27 6.88
C TRP A 285 -9.08 2.50 7.55
N ALA A 286 -10.25 2.93 7.12
CA ALA A 286 -11.01 4.02 7.73
C ALA A 286 -12.06 3.44 8.69
N GLU A 287 -11.81 3.50 10.00
CA GLU A 287 -12.81 3.13 11.01
C GLU A 287 -13.64 4.35 11.41
N PRO A 288 -14.98 4.28 11.40
CA PRO A 288 -15.80 5.39 11.88
C PRO A 288 -15.60 5.62 13.37
N LYS A 289 -15.49 6.89 13.79
CA LYS A 289 -15.34 7.26 15.21
C LYS A 289 -16.44 6.72 16.11
N ASP A 290 -17.66 6.66 15.59
CA ASP A 290 -18.80 6.04 16.27
C ASP A 290 -19.69 5.33 15.25
N VAL A 291 -19.71 4.00 15.30
CA VAL A 291 -20.52 3.14 14.42
C VAL A 291 -22.04 3.34 14.60
N SER A 292 -22.48 3.88 15.75
CA SER A 292 -23.89 4.17 16.01
C SER A 292 -24.34 5.50 15.38
N VAL A 293 -23.38 6.35 14.98
CA VAL A 293 -23.67 7.64 14.36
C VAL A 293 -23.51 7.54 12.85
N ARG A 294 -24.65 7.52 12.14
CA ARG A 294 -24.70 7.29 10.68
C ARG A 294 -23.76 8.17 9.86
N ARG A 295 -23.61 9.46 10.21
CA ARG A 295 -22.74 10.39 9.46
C ARG A 295 -21.26 10.01 9.54
N GLU A 296 -20.83 9.41 10.66
CA GLU A 296 -19.44 8.97 10.86
C GLU A 296 -19.18 7.71 10.02
N VAL A 297 -20.14 6.78 9.98
CA VAL A 297 -20.09 5.61 9.09
C VAL A 297 -20.00 6.02 7.61
N VAL A 298 -20.81 6.99 7.18
CA VAL A 298 -20.77 7.52 5.81
C VAL A 298 -19.46 8.29 5.55
N ALA A 299 -18.88 8.93 6.55
CA ALA A 299 -17.57 9.59 6.41
C ALA A 299 -16.43 8.58 6.27
N ALA A 300 -16.46 7.48 7.03
CA ALA A 300 -15.49 6.40 6.92
C ALA A 300 -15.53 5.71 5.54
N ASP A 301 -16.72 5.39 5.04
CA ASP A 301 -16.87 4.86 3.67
C ASP A 301 -16.35 5.88 2.63
N ARG A 302 -16.72 7.16 2.78
CA ARG A 302 -16.19 8.21 1.90
C ARG A 302 -14.66 8.31 1.94
N ALA A 303 -14.02 8.10 3.09
CA ALA A 303 -12.56 8.04 3.17
C ALA A 303 -11.98 6.88 2.36
N MET A 304 -12.56 5.68 2.47
CA MET A 304 -12.19 4.55 1.61
C MET A 304 -12.36 4.88 0.12
N GLN A 305 -13.46 5.52 -0.25
CA GLN A 305 -13.76 5.88 -1.63
C GLN A 305 -12.82 6.96 -2.19
N PHE A 306 -12.39 7.93 -1.38
CA PHE A 306 -11.46 9.00 -1.78
C PHE A 306 -10.02 8.51 -1.91
N GLN A 307 -9.59 7.54 -1.09
CA GLN A 307 -8.23 7.01 -1.15
C GLN A 307 -8.13 5.80 -2.09
N LEU A 308 -8.73 4.67 -1.70
CA LEU A 308 -8.64 3.42 -2.46
C LEU A 308 -9.60 3.42 -3.66
N GLY A 309 -10.86 3.81 -3.42
CA GLY A 309 -11.90 3.79 -4.43
C GLY A 309 -11.59 4.67 -5.63
N TRP A 310 -10.89 5.79 -5.45
CA TRP A 310 -10.53 6.73 -6.51
C TRP A 310 -9.81 6.06 -7.69
N PHE A 311 -8.96 5.08 -7.41
CA PHE A 311 -8.25 4.29 -8.41
C PHE A 311 -8.87 2.91 -8.62
N ALA A 312 -9.39 2.27 -7.56
CA ALA A 312 -9.93 0.92 -7.65
C ALA A 312 -11.29 0.84 -8.36
N HIS A 313 -12.18 1.83 -8.22
CA HIS A 313 -13.51 1.80 -8.88
C HIS A 313 -13.43 1.78 -10.40
N PRO A 314 -12.64 2.67 -11.05
CA PRO A 314 -12.48 2.63 -12.49
C PRO A 314 -12.01 1.25 -12.97
N ILE A 315 -11.03 0.66 -12.28
CA ILE A 315 -10.38 -0.58 -12.73
C ILE A 315 -11.22 -1.82 -12.42
N PHE A 316 -11.70 -1.97 -11.18
CA PHE A 316 -12.29 -3.23 -10.70
C PHE A 316 -13.83 -3.26 -10.72
N LYS A 317 -14.51 -2.14 -10.96
CA LYS A 317 -15.97 -2.06 -10.82
C LYS A 317 -16.69 -1.74 -12.12
N ASN A 318 -16.53 -0.53 -12.64
CA ASN A 318 -17.40 -0.03 -13.71
C ASN A 318 -16.73 0.93 -14.71
N GLY A 319 -15.42 1.16 -14.64
CA GLY A 319 -14.73 2.07 -15.55
C GLY A 319 -14.79 3.55 -15.14
N ASP A 320 -15.54 3.89 -14.09
CA ASP A 320 -15.78 5.27 -13.68
C ASP A 320 -15.36 5.54 -12.23
N TYR A 321 -15.22 6.81 -11.87
CA TYR A 321 -14.90 7.20 -10.49
C TYR A 321 -16.04 6.84 -9.51
N PRO A 322 -15.73 6.67 -8.20
CA PRO A 322 -16.76 6.44 -7.19
C PRO A 322 -17.78 7.58 -7.15
N ASP A 323 -19.06 7.25 -6.96
CA ASP A 323 -20.12 8.25 -6.89
C ASP A 323 -19.92 9.23 -5.74
N ALA A 324 -19.38 8.77 -4.61
CA ALA A 324 -19.04 9.63 -3.46
C ALA A 324 -18.02 10.72 -3.84
N LEU A 325 -17.02 10.40 -4.65
CA LEU A 325 -16.01 11.33 -5.12
C LEU A 325 -16.60 12.32 -6.13
N LYS A 326 -17.29 11.81 -7.17
CA LYS A 326 -17.94 12.63 -8.20
C LYS A 326 -18.92 13.64 -7.60
N TRP A 327 -19.78 13.18 -6.69
CA TRP A 327 -20.79 14.01 -6.05
C TRP A 327 -20.15 15.11 -5.20
N GLN A 328 -19.15 14.78 -4.38
CA GLN A 328 -18.50 15.76 -3.52
C GLN A 328 -17.75 16.84 -4.30
N VAL A 329 -16.91 16.43 -5.24
CA VAL A 329 -16.11 17.37 -6.03
C VAL A 329 -17.01 18.20 -6.95
N GLY A 330 -18.02 17.58 -7.57
CA GLY A 330 -19.00 18.27 -8.41
C GLY A 330 -19.76 19.35 -7.65
N ASN A 331 -20.35 19.01 -6.49
CA ASN A 331 -21.10 19.97 -5.68
C ASN A 331 -20.21 21.10 -5.15
N LYS A 332 -19.00 20.79 -4.68
CA LYS A 332 -18.10 21.84 -4.20
C LYS A 332 -17.66 22.74 -5.35
N SER A 333 -17.41 22.20 -6.53
CA SER A 333 -17.10 23.00 -7.73
C SER A 333 -18.25 23.94 -8.11
N GLU A 334 -19.50 23.46 -8.05
CA GLU A 334 -20.70 24.28 -8.30
C GLU A 334 -20.85 25.40 -7.25
N ILE A 335 -20.71 25.08 -5.96
CA ILE A 335 -20.80 26.07 -4.87
C ILE A 335 -19.65 27.08 -4.93
N GLN A 336 -18.47 26.66 -5.41
CA GLN A 336 -17.33 27.54 -5.70
C GLN A 336 -17.56 28.45 -6.93
N GLY A 337 -18.66 28.27 -7.67
CA GLY A 337 -18.98 29.03 -8.87
C GLY A 337 -18.13 28.65 -10.09
N LEU A 338 -17.54 27.45 -10.09
CA LEU A 338 -16.75 26.96 -11.22
C LEU A 338 -17.68 26.51 -12.36
N PRO A 339 -17.30 26.73 -13.63
CA PRO A 339 -18.14 26.36 -14.78
C PRO A 339 -18.25 24.85 -14.98
N GLN A 340 -17.33 24.07 -14.40
CA GLN A 340 -17.27 22.61 -14.50
C GLN A 340 -16.66 22.02 -13.22
N SER A 341 -16.88 20.72 -13.02
CA SER A 341 -16.23 19.95 -11.97
C SER A 341 -14.71 20.00 -12.12
N ARG A 342 -13.98 20.10 -11.00
CA ARG A 342 -12.51 19.95 -10.96
C ARG A 342 -12.06 18.51 -11.21
N LEU A 343 -12.91 17.54 -10.93
CA LEU A 343 -12.69 16.13 -11.28
C LEU A 343 -13.05 15.91 -12.76
N PRO A 344 -12.10 15.48 -13.62
CA PRO A 344 -12.38 15.11 -15.00
C PRO A 344 -13.42 13.97 -15.09
N SER A 345 -14.11 13.86 -16.21
CA SER A 345 -15.03 12.76 -16.48
C SER A 345 -14.43 11.82 -17.52
N PHE A 346 -14.61 10.51 -17.34
CA PHE A 346 -14.31 9.53 -18.40
C PHE A 346 -15.45 9.51 -19.42
N THR A 347 -15.12 9.40 -20.71
CA THR A 347 -16.12 9.08 -21.74
C THR A 347 -16.56 7.62 -21.61
N GLU A 348 -17.65 7.21 -22.27
CA GLU A 348 -18.10 5.81 -22.23
C GLU A 348 -17.08 4.86 -22.86
N GLU A 349 -16.35 5.31 -23.89
CA GLU A 349 -15.25 4.57 -24.50
C GLU A 349 -14.10 4.37 -23.50
N GLU A 350 -13.74 5.42 -22.76
CA GLU A 350 -12.70 5.35 -21.74
C GLU A 350 -13.10 4.45 -20.57
N LYS A 351 -14.35 4.53 -20.09
CA LYS A 351 -14.87 3.64 -19.04
C LYS A 351 -14.77 2.18 -19.46
N ASN A 352 -15.21 1.86 -20.68
CA ASN A 352 -15.13 0.49 -21.20
C ASN A 352 -13.69 0.03 -21.42
N PHE A 353 -12.77 0.94 -21.75
CA PHE A 353 -11.36 0.63 -21.90
C PHE A 353 -10.65 0.39 -20.55
N ILE A 354 -11.04 1.11 -19.49
CA ILE A 354 -10.42 1.02 -18.16
C ILE A 354 -10.99 -0.15 -17.34
N LYS A 355 -12.27 -0.46 -17.49
CA LYS A 355 -12.92 -1.50 -16.70
C LYS A 355 -12.28 -2.86 -16.95
N GLY A 356 -11.84 -3.52 -15.89
CA GLY A 356 -11.28 -4.88 -15.92
C GLY A 356 -9.80 -4.93 -16.30
N THR A 357 -9.04 -3.84 -16.18
CA THR A 357 -7.61 -3.82 -16.57
C THR A 357 -6.65 -4.27 -15.47
N ALA A 358 -7.04 -5.25 -14.66
CA ALA A 358 -6.17 -5.86 -13.66
C ALA A 358 -6.56 -7.30 -13.40
N ASP A 359 -5.57 -8.20 -13.38
CA ASP A 359 -5.81 -9.63 -13.20
C ASP A 359 -6.08 -10.01 -11.73
N VAL A 360 -5.50 -9.26 -10.79
CA VAL A 360 -5.55 -9.49 -9.34
C VAL A 360 -5.57 -8.14 -8.61
N PHE A 361 -6.03 -8.11 -7.36
CA PHE A 361 -6.06 -6.89 -6.55
C PHE A 361 -4.78 -6.78 -5.71
N CYS A 362 -3.93 -5.79 -5.99
CA CYS A 362 -2.71 -5.54 -5.22
C CYS A 362 -2.90 -4.36 -4.26
N VAL A 363 -2.71 -4.60 -2.96
CA VAL A 363 -2.91 -3.59 -1.91
C VAL A 363 -1.66 -3.40 -1.05
N ASN A 364 -1.32 -2.14 -0.78
CA ASN A 364 -0.31 -1.75 0.19
C ASN A 364 -1.02 -1.19 1.43
N HIS A 365 -0.73 -1.75 2.60
CA HIS A 365 -1.41 -1.38 3.83
C HIS A 365 -0.43 -1.24 4.99
N TYR A 366 -0.62 -0.21 5.81
CA TYR A 366 0.31 0.12 6.91
C TYR A 366 -0.40 0.48 8.21
N THR A 367 -1.54 1.18 8.17
CA THR A 367 -2.22 1.65 9.39
C THR A 367 -3.74 1.76 9.21
N THR A 368 -4.41 2.07 10.30
CA THR A 368 -5.83 2.47 10.36
C THR A 368 -5.94 3.92 10.78
N LYS A 369 -6.99 4.60 10.30
CA LYS A 369 -7.39 5.95 10.71
C LYS A 369 -8.79 5.90 11.33
N ILE A 370 -8.98 6.67 12.40
CA ILE A 370 -10.31 6.93 12.96
C ILE A 370 -10.89 8.14 12.24
N VAL A 371 -12.02 7.96 11.57
CA VAL A 371 -12.61 8.97 10.69
C VAL A 371 -13.82 9.60 11.36
N SER A 372 -13.90 10.93 11.25
CA SER A 372 -15.12 11.66 11.58
C SER A 372 -15.58 12.55 10.45
N HIS A 373 -16.88 12.78 10.35
CA HIS A 373 -17.44 13.78 9.46
C HIS A 373 -17.07 15.18 9.91
N VAL A 374 -16.68 16.02 8.95
CA VAL A 374 -16.57 17.47 9.10
C VAL A 374 -17.14 18.15 7.86
N THR A 375 -17.52 19.40 7.98
CA THR A 375 -17.77 20.26 6.82
C THR A 375 -16.52 21.09 6.57
N ALA A 376 -15.73 20.71 5.56
CA ALA A 376 -14.50 21.40 5.24
C ALA A 376 -14.76 22.76 4.57
N ARG A 377 -13.78 23.65 4.65
CA ARG A 377 -13.83 24.96 3.99
C ARG A 377 -13.92 24.83 2.47
N LEU A 378 -14.57 25.78 1.80
CA LEU A 378 -14.71 25.76 0.33
C LEU A 378 -13.54 26.43 -0.40
N SER A 379 -12.77 27.30 0.26
CA SER A 379 -11.68 28.06 -0.36
C SER A 379 -10.43 28.02 0.52
N PRO A 380 -9.22 27.85 -0.07
CA PRO A 380 -8.97 27.59 -1.49
C PRO A 380 -9.51 26.22 -1.94
N ALA A 381 -9.68 26.00 -3.24
CA ALA A 381 -10.02 24.68 -3.77
C ALA A 381 -8.92 23.67 -3.43
N SER A 382 -9.29 22.47 -2.96
CA SER A 382 -8.34 21.43 -2.55
C SER A 382 -9.01 20.06 -2.54
N TYR A 383 -8.31 19.03 -2.99
CA TYR A 383 -8.69 17.63 -2.80
C TYR A 383 -8.93 17.30 -1.31
N GLU A 384 -8.09 17.80 -0.41
CA GLU A 384 -8.27 17.68 1.05
C GLU A 384 -9.53 18.39 1.54
N TYR A 385 -10.01 19.43 0.86
CA TYR A 385 -11.27 20.06 1.27
C TYR A 385 -12.47 19.43 0.59
N ASP A 386 -12.28 18.57 -0.41
CA ASP A 386 -13.38 17.90 -1.08
C ASP A 386 -13.94 16.72 -0.29
N TRP A 387 -13.12 16.13 0.57
CA TRP A 387 -13.45 14.86 1.20
C TRP A 387 -14.43 14.94 2.38
N ASP A 388 -14.65 16.11 3.01
CA ASP A 388 -15.52 16.32 4.19
C ASP A 388 -15.40 15.28 5.32
N PHE A 389 -14.18 14.85 5.60
CA PHE A 389 -13.87 14.08 6.79
C PHE A 389 -12.56 14.55 7.41
N LYS A 390 -12.31 14.13 8.65
CA LYS A 390 -11.02 14.27 9.29
C LYS A 390 -10.56 12.90 9.77
N GLU A 391 -9.25 12.73 9.82
CA GLU A 391 -8.60 11.52 10.30
C GLU A 391 -7.92 11.80 11.63
N GLU A 392 -8.05 10.86 12.55
CA GLU A 392 -7.38 10.81 13.85
C GLU A 392 -6.63 9.47 13.96
N GLU A 393 -5.58 9.42 14.77
CA GLU A 393 -4.91 8.16 15.09
C GLU A 393 -5.83 7.24 15.91
N GLU A 394 -5.64 5.93 15.75
CA GLU A 394 -6.18 4.96 16.70
C GLU A 394 -5.35 5.03 18.01
N ASN A 395 -6.00 5.35 19.13
CA ASN A 395 -5.32 5.73 20.36
C ASN A 395 -4.79 4.55 21.18
N ASP A 396 -5.42 3.38 21.06
CA ASP A 396 -5.09 2.22 21.91
C ASP A 396 -3.93 1.37 21.34
N SER A 397 -3.51 1.65 20.10
CA SER A 397 -2.46 0.92 19.40
C SER A 397 -1.06 1.53 19.60
N PRO A 398 0.01 0.70 19.55
CA PRO A 398 1.39 1.18 19.63
C PRO A 398 1.75 2.19 18.53
N THR A 399 2.56 3.18 18.87
CA THR A 399 3.17 4.13 17.91
C THR A 399 4.26 3.46 17.08
N THR A 400 4.54 4.03 15.92
CA THR A 400 5.68 3.65 15.07
C THR A 400 6.74 4.76 15.04
N ALA A 401 7.88 4.50 14.41
CA ALA A 401 8.88 5.55 14.17
C ALA A 401 8.41 6.62 13.14
N ILE A 402 7.31 6.37 12.41
CA ILE A 402 6.68 7.34 11.52
C ILE A 402 5.59 8.09 12.31
N PRO A 403 5.65 9.44 12.36
CA PRO A 403 4.58 10.24 12.97
C PRO A 403 3.22 9.98 12.32
N ASN A 404 2.15 10.00 13.11
CA ASN A 404 0.78 9.80 12.64
C ASN A 404 0.46 8.37 12.13
N GLN A 405 1.33 7.39 12.41
CA GLN A 405 1.17 5.99 12.02
C GLN A 405 1.21 5.06 13.25
N LYS A 406 0.22 4.17 13.34
CA LYS A 406 -0.02 3.25 14.48
C LYS A 406 -0.01 1.80 14.02
N VAL A 407 0.31 0.88 14.93
CA VAL A 407 0.27 -0.57 14.69
C VAL A 407 -1.14 -1.10 14.91
N VAL A 408 -1.98 -1.06 13.87
CA VAL A 408 -3.42 -1.39 13.95
C VAL A 408 -3.75 -2.61 13.07
N ALA A 409 -3.29 -3.79 13.48
CA ALA A 409 -3.36 -5.01 12.67
C ALA A 409 -4.77 -5.42 12.23
N TRP A 410 -5.78 -5.25 13.09
CA TRP A 410 -7.16 -5.62 12.77
C TRP A 410 -7.74 -4.81 11.61
N GLY A 411 -7.16 -3.63 11.32
CA GLY A 411 -7.51 -2.83 10.15
C GLY A 411 -7.22 -3.53 8.84
N LEU A 412 -6.14 -4.32 8.75
CA LEU A 412 -5.82 -5.10 7.55
C LEU A 412 -6.95 -6.08 7.23
N ARG A 413 -7.41 -6.86 8.22
CA ARG A 413 -8.51 -7.82 8.02
C ARG A 413 -9.78 -7.12 7.56
N ARG A 414 -10.12 -5.95 8.14
CA ARG A 414 -11.30 -5.18 7.72
C ARG A 414 -11.17 -4.63 6.30
N LEU A 415 -9.99 -4.13 5.95
CA LEU A 415 -9.69 -3.67 4.59
C LEU A 415 -9.85 -4.82 3.58
N LEU A 416 -9.31 -6.00 3.87
CA LEU A 416 -9.42 -7.18 3.02
C LEU A 416 -10.89 -7.60 2.81
N ASN A 417 -11.69 -7.58 3.87
CA ASN A 417 -13.13 -7.83 3.78
C ASN A 417 -13.85 -6.75 2.96
N TRP A 418 -13.50 -5.47 3.16
CA TRP A 418 -14.09 -4.38 2.39
C TRP A 418 -13.78 -4.51 0.89
N ILE A 419 -12.54 -4.85 0.51
CA ILE A 419 -12.16 -5.11 -0.88
C ILE A 419 -12.99 -6.26 -1.46
N LYS A 420 -13.15 -7.35 -0.69
CA LYS A 420 -13.98 -8.49 -1.08
C LYS A 420 -15.43 -8.07 -1.37
N GLU A 421 -16.07 -7.38 -0.45
CA GLU A 421 -17.48 -6.99 -0.60
C GLU A 421 -17.67 -5.93 -1.70
N GLU A 422 -16.74 -4.99 -1.85
CA GLU A 422 -16.87 -3.87 -2.78
C GLU A 422 -16.57 -4.26 -4.24
N TYR A 423 -15.65 -5.21 -4.45
CA TYR A 423 -15.12 -5.59 -5.77
C TYR A 423 -15.37 -7.06 -6.16
N GLY A 424 -16.17 -7.79 -5.39
CA GLY A 424 -16.62 -9.14 -5.77
C GLY A 424 -15.59 -10.25 -5.53
N ASP A 425 -14.94 -10.23 -4.36
CA ASP A 425 -13.96 -11.21 -3.90
C ASP A 425 -12.80 -11.49 -4.89
N PRO A 426 -12.08 -10.45 -5.36
CA PRO A 426 -10.94 -10.66 -6.24
C PRO A 426 -9.83 -11.42 -5.52
N GLU A 427 -8.91 -12.04 -6.29
CA GLU A 427 -7.68 -12.55 -5.71
C GLU A 427 -6.82 -11.38 -5.18
N ILE A 428 -6.50 -11.38 -3.89
CA ILE A 428 -5.79 -10.27 -3.23
C ILE A 428 -4.33 -10.63 -2.95
N TYR A 429 -3.41 -9.75 -3.36
CA TYR A 429 -2.01 -9.75 -2.95
C TYR A 429 -1.74 -8.53 -2.07
N ILE A 430 -1.23 -8.76 -0.86
CA ILE A 430 -0.68 -7.69 -0.04
C ILE A 430 0.73 -7.43 -0.56
N THR A 431 0.91 -6.37 -1.33
CA THR A 431 2.16 -6.06 -2.06
C THR A 431 3.14 -5.21 -1.27
N GLU A 432 2.67 -4.59 -0.19
CA GLU A 432 3.51 -4.02 0.88
C GLU A 432 2.78 -4.06 2.23
N ASN A 433 3.49 -4.50 3.26
CA ASN A 433 3.13 -4.29 4.66
C ASN A 433 4.41 -4.32 5.50
N GLY A 434 4.58 -3.34 6.39
CA GLY A 434 5.80 -3.21 7.18
C GLY A 434 5.70 -2.11 8.23
N VAL A 435 6.72 -2.02 9.08
CA VAL A 435 6.81 -0.98 10.10
C VAL A 435 8.23 -0.45 10.25
N ALA A 436 8.33 0.87 10.33
CA ALA A 436 9.56 1.58 10.58
C ALA A 436 10.08 1.36 12.01
N THR A 437 11.38 1.19 12.14
CA THR A 437 12.13 1.30 13.39
C THR A 437 12.98 2.56 13.36
N GLU A 438 13.39 3.05 14.53
CA GLU A 438 14.35 4.14 14.64
C GLU A 438 15.70 3.73 14.00
N ALA A 439 16.43 4.69 13.40
CA ALA A 439 17.65 4.45 12.61
C ALA A 439 18.73 3.62 13.32
N GLN A 440 18.88 3.77 14.63
CA GLN A 440 19.88 3.06 15.43
C GLN A 440 19.55 1.58 15.67
N THR A 441 18.39 1.10 15.20
CA THR A 441 17.97 -0.30 15.36
C THR A 441 18.76 -1.20 14.41
N THR A 442 19.79 -1.86 14.95
CA THR A 442 20.73 -2.67 14.17
C THR A 442 20.32 -4.14 14.02
N TRP A 443 19.88 -4.80 15.09
CA TRP A 443 19.46 -6.22 15.04
C TRP A 443 18.25 -6.54 15.91
N ASP A 444 18.12 -5.94 17.10
CA ASP A 444 16.98 -6.16 17.98
C ASP A 444 15.79 -5.29 17.58
N ASP A 445 14.94 -5.83 16.71
CA ASP A 445 13.69 -5.23 16.28
C ASP A 445 12.47 -6.05 16.73
N SER A 446 12.48 -6.50 17.99
CA SER A 446 11.40 -7.30 18.57
C SER A 446 10.00 -6.68 18.37
N ALA A 447 9.86 -5.35 18.37
CA ALA A 447 8.60 -4.67 18.06
C ALA A 447 8.10 -4.96 16.63
N ARG A 448 9.00 -5.04 15.65
CA ARG A 448 8.68 -5.41 14.26
C ARG A 448 8.27 -6.87 14.16
N VAL A 449 8.86 -7.76 14.96
CA VAL A 449 8.39 -9.17 15.07
C VAL A 449 6.93 -9.20 15.51
N PHE A 450 6.55 -8.45 16.55
CA PHE A 450 5.16 -8.37 17.00
C PHE A 450 4.23 -7.77 15.94
N PHE A 451 4.68 -6.74 15.21
CA PHE A 451 3.94 -6.19 14.07
C PHE A 451 3.62 -7.26 13.03
N TYR A 452 4.65 -7.95 12.50
CA TYR A 452 4.45 -8.97 11.47
C TYR A 452 3.59 -10.12 11.99
N LYS A 453 3.82 -10.55 13.23
CA LYS A 453 2.98 -11.58 13.86
C LYS A 453 1.51 -11.18 13.87
N ALA A 454 1.18 -9.94 14.24
CA ALA A 454 -0.20 -9.47 14.32
C ALA A 454 -0.84 -9.28 12.93
N TYR A 455 -0.15 -8.64 11.99
CA TYR A 455 -0.72 -8.38 10.66
C TYR A 455 -0.88 -9.65 9.83
N ILE A 456 0.10 -10.57 9.87
CA ILE A 456 -0.01 -11.84 9.16
C ILE A 456 -1.13 -12.71 9.76
N ASP A 457 -1.34 -12.66 11.08
CA ASP A 457 -2.44 -13.37 11.76
C ASP A 457 -3.81 -12.82 11.34
N GLU A 458 -3.94 -11.50 11.20
CA GLU A 458 -5.17 -10.87 10.68
C GLU A 458 -5.42 -11.19 9.19
N ALA A 459 -4.37 -11.29 8.37
CA ALA A 459 -4.49 -11.80 7.00
C ALA A 459 -4.90 -13.29 6.96
N LEU A 460 -4.37 -14.11 7.88
CA LEU A 460 -4.74 -15.52 8.01
C LEU A 460 -6.20 -15.67 8.43
N LYS A 461 -6.69 -14.85 9.37
CA LYS A 461 -8.09 -14.80 9.77
C LYS A 461 -8.99 -14.36 8.61
N ALA A 462 -8.60 -13.35 7.83
CA ALA A 462 -9.33 -12.96 6.63
C ALA A 462 -9.49 -14.15 5.66
N TYR A 463 -8.42 -14.91 5.44
CA TYR A 463 -8.45 -16.09 4.58
C TYR A 463 -9.27 -17.26 5.17
N LYS A 464 -8.97 -17.69 6.40
CA LYS A 464 -9.56 -18.91 7.00
C LYS A 464 -10.96 -18.72 7.56
N VAL A 465 -11.24 -17.55 8.13
CA VAL A 465 -12.48 -17.28 8.88
C VAL A 465 -13.47 -16.52 8.01
N ASP A 466 -13.01 -15.51 7.27
CA ASP A 466 -13.90 -14.65 6.47
C ASP A 466 -14.00 -15.09 5.01
N GLY A 467 -13.16 -16.05 4.61
CA GLY A 467 -13.13 -16.59 3.25
C GLY A 467 -12.69 -15.56 2.21
N VAL A 468 -11.83 -14.61 2.56
CA VAL A 468 -11.23 -13.68 1.59
C VAL A 468 -10.16 -14.42 0.78
N THR A 469 -10.13 -14.21 -0.54
CA THR A 469 -9.19 -14.87 -1.43
C THR A 469 -7.79 -14.22 -1.40
N VAL A 470 -7.08 -14.35 -0.26
CA VAL A 470 -5.71 -13.85 -0.11
C VAL A 470 -4.70 -14.84 -0.70
N LYS A 471 -3.88 -14.39 -1.65
CA LYS A 471 -2.92 -15.23 -2.40
C LYS A 471 -1.46 -14.98 -2.08
N GLY A 472 -1.12 -13.81 -1.55
CA GLY A 472 0.26 -13.50 -1.20
C GLY A 472 0.40 -12.35 -0.22
N TYR A 473 1.56 -12.34 0.43
CA TYR A 473 1.96 -11.33 1.40
C TYR A 473 3.42 -10.95 1.18
N THR A 474 3.65 -9.67 0.94
CA THR A 474 4.97 -9.10 0.67
C THR A 474 5.38 -8.18 1.81
N ALA A 475 6.38 -8.59 2.57
CA ALA A 475 6.97 -7.76 3.63
C ALA A 475 7.73 -6.57 3.04
N THR A 476 7.63 -5.40 3.67
CA THR A 476 8.42 -4.20 3.31
C THR A 476 9.35 -3.85 4.49
N SER A 477 10.67 -3.89 4.34
CA SER A 477 11.49 -4.10 3.11
C SER A 477 12.59 -5.14 3.33
N LEU A 478 13.29 -5.53 2.24
CA LEU A 478 14.44 -6.46 2.32
C LEU A 478 15.53 -5.94 3.27
N MET A 479 15.85 -4.66 3.17
CA MET A 479 16.89 -4.00 3.95
C MET A 479 16.53 -2.52 4.21
N ASP A 480 17.13 -1.94 5.24
CA ASP A 480 16.98 -0.51 5.52
C ASP A 480 17.43 0.27 4.28
N SER A 481 16.68 1.31 3.94
CA SER A 481 16.84 2.01 2.67
C SER A 481 16.62 3.51 2.82
N PHE A 482 16.71 4.27 1.72
CA PHE A 482 16.37 5.69 1.74
C PHE A 482 14.84 5.85 1.86
N GLU A 483 14.31 6.27 3.01
CA GLU A 483 12.88 6.35 3.29
C GLU A 483 12.28 7.72 2.94
N TRP A 484 12.49 8.13 1.69
CA TRP A 484 11.87 9.29 1.06
C TRP A 484 12.12 10.60 1.85
N LEU A 485 11.06 11.22 2.38
CA LEU A 485 11.15 12.46 3.16
C LEU A 485 11.83 12.27 4.53
N ASN A 486 11.97 11.03 5.00
CA ASN A 486 12.66 10.73 6.27
C ASN A 486 14.17 10.47 6.09
N GLY A 487 14.67 10.44 4.85
CA GLY A 487 16.07 10.09 4.60
C GLY A 487 16.43 8.73 5.18
N TYR A 488 17.43 8.68 6.05
CA TYR A 488 17.87 7.45 6.73
C TYR A 488 17.53 7.43 8.23
N ASN A 489 16.64 8.32 8.71
CA ASN A 489 16.30 8.44 10.13
C ASN A 489 15.37 7.33 10.65
N VAL A 490 14.82 6.55 9.74
CA VAL A 490 14.01 5.38 10.03
C VAL A 490 14.42 4.26 9.09
N GLY A 491 14.21 3.01 9.51
CA GLY A 491 14.48 1.82 8.69
C GLY A 491 13.28 0.89 8.66
N PHE A 492 12.93 0.37 7.49
CA PHE A 492 11.89 -0.66 7.32
C PHE A 492 12.44 -2.07 7.14
N GLY A 493 13.75 -2.21 6.95
CA GLY A 493 14.37 -3.44 6.49
C GLY A 493 14.34 -4.57 7.49
N LEU A 494 14.16 -5.79 6.99
CA LEU A 494 14.49 -7.00 7.74
C LEU A 494 16.01 -7.15 7.95
N HIS A 495 16.82 -6.46 7.13
CA HIS A 495 18.25 -6.33 7.31
C HIS A 495 18.63 -4.88 7.59
N HIS A 496 19.48 -4.66 8.58
CA HIS A 496 20.11 -3.37 8.80
C HIS A 496 21.18 -3.09 7.74
N VAL A 497 21.27 -1.85 7.28
CA VAL A 497 22.35 -1.37 6.41
C VAL A 497 23.15 -0.31 7.13
N ASP A 498 24.47 -0.51 7.20
CA ASP A 498 25.36 0.54 7.69
C ASP A 498 25.65 1.56 6.59
N PHE A 499 24.92 2.68 6.60
CA PHE A 499 25.08 3.78 5.65
C PHE A 499 26.34 4.62 5.87
N SER A 500 27.03 4.45 7.00
CA SER A 500 28.34 5.08 7.24
C SER A 500 29.49 4.26 6.64
N ASN A 501 29.31 2.94 6.54
CA ASN A 501 30.26 2.04 5.91
C ASN A 501 30.16 2.16 4.37
N PRO A 502 31.27 2.46 3.66
CA PRO A 502 31.28 2.48 2.19
C PRO A 502 30.85 1.15 1.57
N ASN A 503 31.01 0.04 2.29
CA ASN A 503 30.57 -1.27 1.84
C ASN A 503 29.09 -1.57 2.05
N ARG A 504 28.34 -0.65 2.69
CA ARG A 504 26.91 -0.82 2.96
C ARG A 504 26.58 -2.18 3.56
N SER A 505 27.34 -2.64 4.55
CA SER A 505 27.20 -3.99 5.10
C SER A 505 25.76 -4.25 5.56
N ARG A 506 25.21 -5.41 5.20
CA ARG A 506 23.86 -5.83 5.57
C ARG A 506 23.90 -6.85 6.71
N THR A 507 23.13 -6.61 7.78
CA THR A 507 23.06 -7.47 8.95
C THR A 507 21.61 -7.89 9.20
N PRO A 508 21.29 -9.20 9.29
CA PRO A 508 19.91 -9.64 9.54
C PRO A 508 19.44 -9.19 10.93
N LYS A 509 18.22 -8.63 10.98
CA LYS A 509 17.52 -8.32 12.23
C LYS A 509 16.72 -9.54 12.71
N TYR A 510 16.18 -9.50 13.93
CA TYR A 510 15.32 -10.57 14.45
C TYR A 510 14.08 -10.82 13.60
N SER A 511 13.51 -9.78 13.01
CA SER A 511 12.40 -9.92 12.05
C SER A 511 12.77 -10.74 10.81
N ALA A 512 14.01 -10.75 10.34
CA ALA A 512 14.45 -11.62 9.24
C ALA A 512 14.32 -13.10 9.62
N HIS A 513 14.78 -13.47 10.83
CA HIS A 513 14.67 -14.83 11.34
C HIS A 513 13.22 -15.24 11.60
N PHE A 514 12.40 -14.33 12.13
CA PHE A 514 10.98 -14.56 12.31
C PHE A 514 10.28 -14.82 10.96
N TYR A 515 10.52 -13.94 9.97
CA TYR A 515 9.87 -14.04 8.67
C TYR A 515 10.28 -15.33 7.93
N TYR A 516 11.55 -15.74 8.01
CA TYR A 516 12.01 -17.05 7.54
C TYR A 516 11.17 -18.20 8.11
N ASN A 517 10.87 -18.18 9.42
CA ASN A 517 10.08 -19.24 10.05
C ASN A 517 8.63 -19.24 9.55
N ILE A 518 8.02 -18.06 9.38
CA ILE A 518 6.67 -17.95 8.80
C ILE A 518 6.60 -18.56 7.41
N ILE A 519 7.59 -18.28 6.57
CA ILE A 519 7.65 -18.82 5.21
C ILE A 519 7.85 -20.34 5.24
N LYS A 520 8.77 -20.83 6.09
CA LYS A 520 9.06 -22.26 6.24
C LYS A 520 7.83 -23.03 6.69
N ASP A 521 7.04 -22.46 7.59
CA ASP A 521 5.89 -23.10 8.22
C ASP A 521 4.57 -22.78 7.49
N ASN A 522 4.62 -21.95 6.45
CA ASN A 522 3.48 -21.42 5.69
C ASN A 522 2.37 -20.82 6.58
N GLY A 523 2.76 -20.07 7.61
CA GLY A 523 1.84 -19.47 8.59
C GLY A 523 2.21 -19.80 10.02
N PHE A 524 1.21 -20.12 10.83
CA PHE A 524 1.31 -20.32 12.28
C PHE A 524 0.80 -21.70 12.67
N PRO A 525 1.54 -22.79 12.38
CA PRO A 525 1.09 -24.13 12.74
C PRO A 525 0.97 -24.27 14.27
N LEU A 526 0.09 -25.17 14.70
CA LEU A 526 -0.03 -25.52 16.11
C LEU A 526 1.32 -26.04 16.64
N PRO A 527 1.76 -25.59 17.82
CA PRO A 527 2.91 -26.16 18.52
C PRO A 527 2.75 -27.66 18.76
N ASP A 528 3.84 -28.43 18.73
CA ASP A 528 3.78 -29.90 18.82
C ASP A 528 3.29 -30.41 20.19
N ASP A 529 3.53 -29.65 21.25
CA ASP A 529 2.99 -29.87 22.60
C ASP A 529 1.46 -29.68 22.64
N GLU A 530 0.92 -28.70 21.90
CA GLU A 530 -0.53 -28.54 21.76
C GLU A 530 -1.15 -29.67 20.91
N LYS A 531 -0.48 -30.11 19.83
CA LYS A 531 -0.92 -31.27 19.03
C LYS A 531 -0.99 -32.56 19.87
N GLN A 532 -0.04 -32.76 20.78
CA GLN A 532 -0.01 -33.90 21.70
C GLN A 532 -1.13 -33.85 22.75
N SER A 533 -1.59 -32.65 23.12
CA SER A 533 -2.71 -32.48 24.05
C SER A 533 -4.07 -32.81 23.42
N LEU A 534 -4.22 -32.59 22.11
CA LEU A 534 -5.44 -32.89 21.33
C LEU A 534 -5.62 -34.39 21.01
N THR A 535 -4.54 -35.17 21.07
CA THR A 535 -4.53 -36.61 20.76
C THR A 535 -4.71 -37.51 21.99
N LYS A 536 -4.74 -36.95 23.20
CA LYS A 536 -5.05 -37.69 24.43
C LYS A 536 -6.54 -37.51 24.78
N PRO A 537 -7.33 -38.58 24.97
CA PRO A 537 -8.70 -38.45 25.45
C PRO A 537 -8.66 -37.91 26.88
N SER A 538 -8.99 -36.64 27.09
CA SER A 538 -9.07 -36.05 28.42
C SER A 538 -10.49 -35.61 28.78
N THR A 539 -10.94 -36.12 29.92
CA THR A 539 -12.21 -35.85 30.59
C THR A 539 -12.48 -34.35 30.76
N THR A 540 -13.57 -33.91 30.14
CA THR A 540 -14.44 -32.71 30.25
C THR A 540 -14.10 -31.51 31.16
N LYS A 541 -12.84 -31.15 31.45
CA LYS A 541 -12.55 -29.92 32.23
C LYS A 541 -11.40 -29.02 31.78
N ASN A 542 -10.70 -29.32 30.68
CA ASN A 542 -9.49 -28.56 30.31
C ASN A 542 -9.57 -27.70 29.03
N ILE A 543 -10.69 -27.67 28.31
CA ILE A 543 -10.75 -26.98 27.00
C ILE A 543 -10.68 -25.44 27.11
N LYS A 544 -10.97 -24.84 28.28
CA LYS A 544 -10.96 -23.37 28.44
C LYS A 544 -9.65 -22.76 28.96
N ARG A 545 -8.61 -23.55 29.24
CA ARG A 545 -7.41 -23.07 29.96
C ARG A 545 -6.11 -23.06 29.15
N LEU A 546 -6.13 -23.45 27.88
CA LEU A 546 -4.91 -23.81 27.13
C LEU A 546 -4.48 -22.87 26.00
N GLN A 547 -5.24 -21.85 25.61
CA GLN A 547 -4.83 -20.88 24.57
C GLN A 547 -4.29 -19.55 25.14
N MET A 548 -3.83 -19.57 26.40
CA MET A 548 -3.47 -18.36 27.15
C MET A 548 -1.97 -18.32 27.47
N CYS A 549 -1.11 -18.33 26.45
CA CYS A 549 0.30 -17.98 26.61
C CYS A 549 0.82 -17.27 25.35
N LEU A 550 0.82 -15.93 25.40
CA LEU A 550 1.87 -15.01 24.91
C LEU A 550 1.33 -13.58 24.88
N PHE A 551 0.89 -13.09 26.03
CA PHE A 551 0.87 -11.67 26.37
C PHE A 551 1.20 -11.58 27.85
N VAL A 552 2.49 -11.51 28.17
CA VAL A 552 2.95 -10.98 29.46
C VAL A 552 3.60 -9.66 29.14
N SER A 553 2.99 -8.60 29.67
CA SER A 553 3.51 -7.24 29.63
C SER A 553 4.93 -7.19 30.20
N ARG A 554 5.74 -6.29 29.62
CA ARG A 554 6.89 -5.69 30.31
C ARG A 554 6.42 -5.14 31.65
N ASP A 555 6.55 -5.93 32.71
CA ASP A 555 6.57 -5.51 34.12
C ASP A 555 6.70 -6.77 34.99
N GLN A 556 7.81 -7.50 34.83
CA GLN A 556 8.32 -8.46 35.82
C GLN A 556 9.68 -9.01 35.37
N PHE A 557 10.72 -8.19 35.48
CA PHE A 557 12.07 -8.68 35.73
C PHE A 557 12.55 -8.06 37.04
N PRO A 558 12.70 -8.83 38.14
CA PRO A 558 13.39 -8.31 39.30
C PRO A 558 14.87 -8.14 38.95
N THR A 559 15.34 -6.91 39.05
CA THR A 559 16.74 -6.51 39.14
C THR A 559 17.46 -7.29 40.24
N ARG A 560 18.12 -8.40 39.90
CA ARG A 560 19.18 -9.01 40.70
C ARG A 560 20.18 -9.77 39.84
N TYR A 561 21.20 -9.06 39.37
CA TYR A 561 22.54 -9.63 39.21
C TYR A 561 23.55 -8.56 39.64
N SER A 562 23.84 -8.55 40.93
CA SER A 562 25.06 -7.93 41.48
C SER A 562 25.84 -8.97 42.27
N ALA A 563 27.15 -8.95 42.01
CA ALA A 563 28.21 -9.46 42.86
C ALA A 563 28.30 -10.97 43.10
N LEU A 564 29.12 -11.64 42.28
CA LEU A 564 29.94 -12.79 42.71
C LEU A 564 31.27 -12.75 41.94
N ARG A 565 32.21 -11.95 42.44
CA ARG A 565 33.65 -12.07 42.17
C ARG A 565 34.42 -11.70 43.44
N TYR A 566 35.40 -12.53 43.77
CA TYR A 566 36.36 -12.45 44.87
C TYR A 566 35.72 -12.72 46.25
N TRP A 567 36.07 -13.78 46.97
CA TRP A 567 37.40 -14.10 47.49
C TRP A 567 37.60 -15.60 47.72
N SER A 568 38.81 -16.10 47.43
CA SER A 568 39.73 -16.78 48.36
C SER A 568 40.51 -17.90 47.66
N GLN A 569 41.86 -17.79 47.71
CA GLN A 569 42.82 -18.83 48.15
C GLN A 569 44.27 -18.39 47.80
N PRO A 570 45.33 -18.90 48.49
CA PRO A 570 45.96 -18.20 49.62
C PRO A 570 47.49 -18.02 49.46
N ALA A 571 48.07 -17.11 50.25
CA ALA A 571 49.41 -17.16 50.88
C ALA A 571 49.71 -15.79 51.53
#